data_AF-A0A9E4LU27-F1
#
_entry.id   AF-A0A9E4LU27-F1
#
_cell.length_a   1.000
_cell.length_b   1.000
_cell.length_c   1.000
_cell.angle_alpha   90.00
_cell.angle_beta   90.00
_cell.angle_gamma   90.00
#
_symmetry.space_group_name_H-M   'P 1'
#
loop_
_entity.id
_entity.type
_entity.pdbx_description
1 polymer ?
#
loop_
_entity_poly.entity_id
_entity_poly.type
_entity_poly.pdbx_seq_one_letter_code
_entity_poly.pdbx_strand_id
1 'polypeptide(L)'
;MATGFAGGTVVLAKRFEPDGLVTIMRRHRSTHLLLVPAAMEALLGCDSLTPEDLEAEAACDATSLERWCRQRLAAYKRPREWIFVENLPRTSLGKVKKHELSVPLAPEQQAG
;
A
#
# COMPACT_ATOMS: atom_id res chain seq x y z
N MET A 1 4.83 1.75 6.53
CA MET A 1 5.82 2.68 5.93
C MET A 1 6.47 2.19 4.62
N ALA A 2 6.29 0.93 4.18
CA ALA A 2 6.91 0.45 2.93
C ALA A 2 6.30 1.05 1.64
N THR A 3 5.05 1.51 1.69
CA THR A 3 4.34 2.19 0.59
C THR A 3 4.98 3.51 0.16
N GLY A 4 5.74 4.17 1.05
CA GLY A 4 6.44 5.43 0.72
C GLY A 4 7.63 5.28 -0.21
N PHE A 5 8.20 4.07 -0.36
CA PHE A 5 9.46 3.86 -1.09
C PHE A 5 9.33 3.06 -2.39
N ALA A 6 8.22 2.34 -2.63
CA ALA A 6 8.09 1.40 -3.75
C ALA A 6 7.05 1.78 -4.83
N GLY A 7 6.29 2.88 -4.66
CA GLY A 7 5.34 3.35 -5.69
C GLY A 7 3.96 3.75 -5.17
N GLY A 8 3.88 4.56 -4.12
CA GLY A 8 2.62 5.12 -3.61
C GLY A 8 2.28 6.47 -4.22
N THR A 9 1.00 6.81 -4.30
CA THR A 9 0.56 8.21 -4.48
C THR A 9 0.41 8.83 -3.10
N VAL A 10 1.15 9.91 -2.82
CA VAL A 10 0.99 10.69 -1.59
C VAL A 10 -0.02 11.79 -1.87
N VAL A 11 -1.15 11.76 -1.16
CA VAL A 11 -2.17 12.81 -1.23
C VAL A 11 -2.02 13.70 0.00
N LEU A 12 -1.70 14.97 -0.21
CA LEU A 12 -1.53 15.96 0.85
C LEU A 12 -2.73 16.90 0.86
N ALA A 13 -3.49 16.91 1.96
CA ALA A 13 -4.51 17.91 2.20
C ALA A 13 -3.86 19.19 2.76
N LYS A 14 -4.24 20.36 2.25
CA LYS A 14 -3.73 21.66 2.75
C LYS A 14 -4.13 21.94 4.20
N ARG A 15 -5.25 21.36 4.63
CA ARG A 15 -5.81 21.46 5.98
C ARG A 15 -6.52 20.15 6.32
N PHE A 16 -6.52 19.79 7.60
CA PHE A 16 -7.30 18.66 8.10
C PHE A 16 -8.74 19.10 8.41
N GLU A 17 -9.68 18.40 7.78
CA GLU A 17 -11.13 18.47 8.03
C GLU A 17 -11.65 17.03 7.93
N PRO A 18 -12.32 16.46 8.95
CA PRO A 18 -12.67 15.04 8.99
C PRO A 18 -13.45 14.55 7.76
N ASP A 19 -14.56 15.21 7.42
CA ASP A 19 -15.39 14.83 6.25
C ASP A 19 -14.65 15.03 4.92
N GLY A 20 -13.82 16.08 4.85
CA GLY A 20 -12.94 16.32 3.72
C GLY A 20 -11.92 15.20 3.55
N LEU A 21 -11.39 14.67 4.65
CA LEU A 21 -10.46 13.55 4.63
C LEU A 21 -11.15 12.25 4.17
N VAL A 22 -12.37 11.95 4.64
CA VAL A 22 -13.16 10.80 4.15
C VAL A 22 -13.40 10.92 2.64
N THR A 23 -13.73 12.12 2.16
CA THR A 23 -13.90 12.38 0.73
C THR A 23 -12.62 12.09 -0.07
N ILE A 24 -11.47 12.52 0.45
CA ILE A 24 -10.16 12.26 -0.14
C ILE A 24 -9.84 10.75 -0.13
N MET A 25 -10.09 10.07 0.99
CA MET A 25 -9.87 8.63 1.17
C MET A 25 -10.60 7.84 0.11
N ARG A 26 -11.91 8.08 -0.06
CA ARG A 26 -12.75 7.40 -1.07
C ARG A 26 -12.28 7.69 -2.49
N ARG A 27 -12.01 8.97 -2.79
CA ARG A 27 -11.59 9.41 -4.13
C ARG A 27 -10.28 8.76 -4.58
N HIS A 28 -9.32 8.64 -3.67
CA HIS A 28 -7.97 8.17 -4.01
C HIS A 28 -7.70 6.73 -3.57
N ARG A 29 -8.68 6.05 -2.94
CA ARG A 29 -8.56 4.72 -2.35
C ARG A 29 -7.31 4.63 -1.46
N SER A 30 -7.25 5.55 -0.50
CA SER A 30 -6.12 5.65 0.42
C SER A 30 -5.98 4.36 1.23
N THR A 31 -4.85 3.67 1.09
CA THR A 31 -4.55 2.44 1.85
C THR A 31 -3.84 2.71 3.17
N HIS A 32 -3.28 3.91 3.33
CA HIS A 32 -2.53 4.30 4.52
C HIS A 32 -2.87 5.75 4.86
N LEU A 33 -3.13 5.99 6.14
CA LEU A 33 -3.32 7.33 6.69
C LEU A 33 -2.13 7.68 7.57
N LEU A 34 -1.60 8.90 7.40
CA LEU A 34 -0.57 9.47 8.26
C LEU A 34 -1.21 10.60 9.06
N LEU A 35 -1.65 10.27 10.27
CA LEU A 35 -2.39 11.17 11.15
C LEU A 35 -1.72 11.22 12.53
N VAL A 36 -1.92 12.33 13.23
CA VAL A 36 -1.61 12.48 14.66
C VAL A 36 -2.78 11.98 15.51
N PRO A 37 -2.58 11.62 16.79
CA PRO A 37 -3.64 11.05 17.63
C PRO A 37 -4.95 11.85 17.65
N ALA A 38 -4.89 13.18 17.83
CA ALA A 38 -6.08 14.04 17.83
C ALA A 38 -6.84 14.04 16.48
N ALA A 39 -6.13 13.91 15.37
CA ALA A 39 -6.76 13.83 14.05
C ALA A 39 -7.42 12.46 13.83
N MET A 40 -6.86 11.39 14.42
CA MET A 40 -7.49 10.07 14.40
C MET A 40 -8.79 10.06 15.21
N GLU A 41 -8.77 10.64 16.41
CA GLU A 41 -9.97 10.78 17.25
C GLU A 41 -11.07 11.58 16.54
N ALA A 42 -10.71 12.70 15.93
CA ALA A 42 -11.66 13.53 15.18
C ALA A 42 -12.23 12.80 13.94
N LEU A 43 -11.41 11.99 13.25
CA LEU A 43 -11.86 11.19 12.12
C LEU A 43 -12.81 10.06 12.57
N LEU A 44 -12.47 9.35 13.65
CA LEU A 44 -13.30 8.28 14.21
C LEU A 44 -14.63 8.79 14.78
N GLY A 45 -14.68 10.05 15.19
CA GLY A 45 -15.90 10.70 15.68
C GLY A 45 -16.74 11.40 14.61
N CYS A 46 -16.35 11.39 13.33
CA CYS A 46 -17.12 12.06 12.28
C CYS A 46 -18.18 11.13 11.66
N ASP A 47 -19.37 11.68 11.42
CA ASP A 47 -20.53 10.92 10.93
C ASP A 47 -20.33 10.36 9.51
N SER A 48 -19.44 10.96 8.73
CA SER A 48 -19.21 10.57 7.34
C SER A 48 -18.39 9.28 7.20
N LEU A 49 -17.65 8.87 8.24
CA LEU A 49 -16.77 7.70 8.21
C LEU A 49 -17.60 6.44 8.47
N THR A 50 -17.50 5.46 7.57
CA THR A 50 -18.14 4.15 7.75
C THR A 50 -17.09 3.04 7.92
N PRO A 51 -17.45 1.88 8.50
CA PRO A 51 -16.54 0.73 8.61
C PRO A 51 -15.93 0.33 7.25
N GLU A 52 -16.69 0.42 6.17
CA GLU A 52 -16.23 0.10 4.81
C GLU A 52 -15.11 1.03 4.32
N ASP A 53 -15.02 2.26 4.83
CA ASP A 53 -13.90 3.18 4.52
C ASP A 53 -12.58 2.74 5.17
N LEU A 54 -12.65 1.86 6.18
CA LEU A 54 -11.50 1.31 6.91
C LEU A 54 -11.16 -0.12 6.49
N GLU A 55 -12.05 -0.78 5.75
CA GLU A 55 -11.82 -2.11 5.22
C GLU A 55 -10.81 -2.06 4.09
N ALA A 56 -9.67 -2.72 4.29
CA ALA A 56 -8.69 -2.92 3.24
C ALA A 56 -9.07 -4.16 2.42
N GLU A 57 -9.93 -4.00 1.41
CA GLU A 57 -10.13 -5.04 0.41
C GLU A 57 -8.97 -5.00 -0.59
N ALA A 58 -7.99 -5.88 -0.41
CA ALA A 58 -6.87 -6.00 -1.33
C ALA A 58 -6.45 -7.46 -1.52
N ALA A 59 -7.26 -8.20 -2.28
CA ALA A 59 -6.69 -9.28 -3.09
C ALA A 59 -5.82 -8.63 -4.16
N CYS A 60 -4.53 -8.44 -3.86
CA CYS A 60 -3.58 -7.82 -4.76
C CYS A 60 -2.70 -8.92 -5.35
N ASP A 61 -2.98 -9.34 -6.57
CA ASP A 61 -2.16 -10.31 -7.29
C ASP A 61 -1.07 -9.62 -8.15
N ALA A 62 -0.06 -10.39 -8.56
CA ALA A 62 1.05 -9.89 -9.38
C ALA A 62 0.55 -9.22 -10.68
N THR A 63 -0.49 -9.79 -11.29
CA THR A 63 -1.05 -9.32 -12.55
C THR A 63 -1.66 -7.93 -12.43
N SER A 64 -2.45 -7.69 -11.38
CA SER A 64 -3.11 -6.41 -11.12
C SER A 64 -2.08 -5.34 -10.77
N LEU A 65 -1.06 -5.70 -9.99
CA LEU A 65 0.06 -4.84 -9.65
C LEU A 65 0.89 -4.45 -10.88
N GLU A 66 1.26 -5.41 -11.72
CA GLU A 66 2.01 -5.14 -12.95
C GLU A 66 1.20 -4.25 -13.91
N ARG A 67 -0.10 -4.52 -14.07
CA ARG A 67 -1.00 -3.67 -14.88
C ARG A 67 -1.02 -2.24 -14.34
N TRP A 68 -1.13 -2.06 -13.03
CA TRP A 68 -1.15 -0.75 -12.40
C TRP A 68 0.18 0.00 -12.58
N CYS A 69 1.30 -0.67 -12.33
CA CYS A 69 2.65 -0.12 -12.52
C CYS A 69 2.90 0.28 -13.97
N ARG A 70 2.51 -0.55 -14.95
CA ARG A 70 2.65 -0.24 -16.37
C ARG A 70 1.94 1.04 -16.80
N GLN A 71 0.81 1.37 -16.18
CA GLN A 71 0.06 2.59 -16.50
C GLN A 71 0.67 3.87 -15.90
N ARG A 72 1.55 3.76 -14.90
CA ARG A 72 1.95 4.89 -14.03
C ARG A 72 3.46 5.07 -13.90
N LEU A 73 4.25 4.04 -14.17
CA LEU A 73 5.69 4.03 -13.99
C LEU A 73 6.39 3.86 -15.34
N ALA A 74 7.51 4.57 -15.50
CA ALA A 74 8.45 4.30 -16.58
C ALA A 74 8.96 2.85 -16.47
N ALA A 75 9.27 2.21 -17.62
CA ALA A 75 9.58 0.78 -17.67
C ALA A 75 10.69 0.34 -16.69
N TYR A 76 11.73 1.16 -16.51
CA TYR A 76 12.85 0.88 -15.60
C TYR A 76 12.50 0.96 -14.11
N LYS A 77 11.36 1.56 -13.75
CA LYS A 77 10.85 1.68 -12.37
C LYS A 77 9.86 0.57 -12.01
N ARG A 78 9.47 -0.28 -12.96
CA ARG A 78 8.55 -1.38 -12.68
C ARG A 78 9.30 -2.51 -11.97
N PRO A 79 8.72 -3.11 -10.91
CA PRO A 79 9.28 -4.30 -10.29
C PRO A 79 9.44 -5.42 -11.31
N ARG A 80 10.54 -6.17 -11.22
CA ARG A 80 10.77 -7.34 -12.08
C ARG A 80 10.09 -8.59 -11.53
N GLU A 81 9.92 -8.63 -10.22
CA GLU A 81 9.38 -9.77 -9.49
C GLU A 81 8.45 -9.26 -8.38
N TRP A 82 7.42 -10.05 -8.09
CA TRP A 82 6.44 -9.79 -7.04
C TRP A 82 6.45 -10.98 -6.08
N ILE A 83 6.87 -10.74 -4.84
CA ILE A 83 6.94 -11.77 -3.80
C ILE A 83 5.90 -11.44 -2.74
N PHE A 84 4.90 -12.33 -2.59
CA PHE A 84 3.86 -12.20 -1.59
C PHE A 84 4.24 -13.03 -0.37
N VAL A 85 4.25 -12.41 0.79
CA VAL A 85 4.51 -13.07 2.08
C VAL A 85 3.42 -12.66 3.05
N GLU A 86 2.97 -13.61 3.87
CA GLU A 86 1.99 -13.30 4.93
C GLU A 86 2.59 -12.32 5.96
N ASN A 87 3.87 -12.47 6.26
CA ASN A 87 4.60 -11.61 7.17
C ASN A 87 5.99 -11.31 6.61
N LEU A 88 6.38 -10.03 6.67
CA LEU A 88 7.76 -9.65 6.35
C LEU A 88 8.70 -10.26 7.41
N PRO A 89 9.77 -10.96 7.01
CA PRO A 89 10.77 -11.46 7.92
C PRO A 89 11.45 -10.27 8.62
N ARG A 90 11.46 -10.29 9.95
CA ARG A 90 12.01 -9.21 10.77
C ARG A 90 13.08 -9.71 11.73
N THR A 91 14.05 -8.84 12.03
CA THR A 91 15.00 -9.05 13.14
C THR A 91 14.28 -8.92 14.49
N SER A 92 14.93 -9.32 15.58
CA SER A 92 14.47 -9.04 16.95
C SER A 92 14.19 -7.55 17.22
N LEU A 93 14.87 -6.64 16.51
CA LEU A 93 14.67 -5.18 16.57
C LEU A 93 13.66 -4.65 15.52
N GLY A 94 12.90 -5.51 14.85
CA GLY A 94 11.83 -5.11 13.93
C GLY A 94 12.23 -4.68 12.52
N LYS A 95 13.53 -4.64 12.17
CA LYS A 95 13.98 -4.34 10.81
C LYS A 95 13.67 -5.50 9.85
N VAL A 96 13.32 -5.19 8.60
CA VAL A 96 13.11 -6.21 7.56
C VAL A 96 14.43 -6.87 7.19
N LYS A 97 14.45 -8.21 7.19
CA LYS A 97 15.59 -9.01 6.79
C LYS A 97 15.56 -9.28 5.29
N LYS A 98 16.14 -8.35 4.51
CA LYS A 98 16.11 -8.41 3.03
C LYS A 98 16.70 -9.69 2.43
N HIS A 99 17.72 -10.27 3.06
CA HIS A 99 18.33 -11.51 2.56
C HIS A 99 17.41 -12.72 2.65
N GLU A 100 16.38 -12.68 3.52
CA GLU A 100 15.36 -13.73 3.63
C GLU A 100 14.20 -13.52 2.63
N LEU A 101 14.17 -12.38 1.93
CA LEU A 101 13.18 -12.10 0.88
C LEU A 101 13.61 -12.65 -0.50
N SER A 102 14.83 -13.17 -0.63
CA SER A 102 15.31 -13.72 -1.89
C SER A 102 14.88 -15.18 -2.01
N VAL A 103 13.77 -15.44 -2.70
CA VAL A 103 13.44 -16.79 -3.17
C VAL A 103 14.29 -17.04 -4.43
N PRO A 104 15.02 -18.16 -4.56
CA PRO A 104 15.64 -18.52 -5.82
C PRO A 104 14.54 -18.74 -6.88
N LEU A 105 14.75 -18.21 -8.08
CA LEU A 105 13.89 -18.39 -9.25
C LEU A 105 13.47 -19.87 -9.34
N ALA A 106 12.19 -20.17 -9.12
CA ALA A 106 11.65 -21.41 -9.66
C ALA A 106 11.90 -21.32 -11.17
N PRO A 107 12.52 -22.33 -11.79
CA PRO A 107 12.81 -22.28 -13.21
C PRO A 107 11.50 -22.02 -13.97
N GLU A 108 11.56 -21.07 -14.92
CA GLU A 108 10.48 -20.82 -15.86
C GLU A 108 9.96 -22.17 -16.35
N GLN A 109 8.70 -22.48 -16.06
CA GLN A 109 7.97 -23.43 -16.87
C GLN A 109 7.79 -22.76 -18.23
N GLN A 110 8.82 -22.89 -19.07
CA GLN A 110 8.75 -22.61 -20.48
C GLN A 110 7.66 -23.51 -21.06
N ALA A 111 6.62 -22.86 -21.59
CA ALA A 111 5.71 -23.48 -22.52
C ALA A 111 6.52 -24.03 -23.69
N GLY A 112 6.43 -25.34 -23.88
CA GLY A 112 6.99 -26.13 -24.98
C GLY A 112 6.31 -27.48 -25.00
#